data_AF-A0A426RYL6-F1
#
_entry.id   AF-A0A426RYL6-F1
#
_cell.length_a   1.000
_cell.length_b   1.000
_cell.length_c   1.000
_cell.angle_alpha   90.00
_cell.angle_beta   90.00
_cell.angle_gamma   90.00
#
_symmetry.space_group_name_H-M   'P 1'
#
loop_
_entity.id
_entity.type
_entity.pdbx_description
1 polymer ?
#
loop_
_entity_poly.entity_id
_entity_poly.type
_entity_poly.pdbx_seq_one_letter_code
_entity_poly.pdbx_strand_id
1 'polypeptide(L)'
;GTGTLFSQSSDTWGDGTNSNAATAGADAAYGAQETWDFYKNTFGRNGIKNDGQAAYSRVHYGNAYANAYWDDSCFCMTYGDGSGNSDPLTSLDIAGHEMSHGVTANTAGLNYSGESGGLNEATSDIFGTGVEFYANNSSDPGDYLIGEKVDLNGNGTPLRYMDKPSKDGNSADSWSSSLGNLDVHYSSGPANHMFYLLSEGSGTKTINGVTYNSPTTDGVAVTGIGRDAALQIWYKALTSYMTSSTNYAGARTAALNAASALYGANSAQYAAVGNAFAGINVGSHITPPSNGVTVTNPGSQSSTVGTAVSLQVQASSTNSGSLTYSASGLPTGLSINASTGVISGTPTTAGTYSTAVTVKDSTGATGTASFSWTVSTSGGGGGGGGCSSTQLLANPGFESGDTGWTDSGVINNDTREPARSGSWTAWLNGWGSAHTDTLSQSVKIPAGCKAILSFYLHVDTAESGSTAYDKLTVTAGSKTLATYSNANAASGYSLKTFDLSSLAGQTVTLKFTGVEDAYLATDFVVDDTALTTS
;
A
#
# COMPACT_ATOMS: atom_id res chain seq x y z
N GLY A 1 -0.07 -26.93 39.35
CA GLY A 1 0.87 -27.99 38.94
C GLY A 1 0.59 -28.41 37.51
N THR A 2 1.32 -29.39 36.97
CA THR A 2 1.11 -29.93 35.61
C THR A 2 -0.07 -30.89 35.50
N GLY A 3 -0.66 -31.31 36.63
CA GLY A 3 -1.75 -32.29 36.66
C GLY A 3 -1.25 -33.72 36.48
N THR A 4 -2.17 -34.61 36.11
CA THR A 4 -1.89 -36.02 35.78
C THR A 4 -2.16 -36.23 34.30
N LEU A 5 -1.22 -36.86 33.58
CA LEU A 5 -1.43 -37.19 32.17
C LEU A 5 -2.61 -38.16 32.03
N PHE A 6 -3.54 -37.86 31.13
CA PHE A 6 -4.63 -38.76 30.78
C PHE A 6 -4.06 -40.09 30.27
N SER A 7 -4.51 -41.20 30.87
CA SER A 7 -4.05 -42.55 30.54
C SER A 7 -5.16 -43.56 30.73
N GLN A 8 -5.33 -44.47 29.77
CA GLN A 8 -6.32 -45.54 29.81
C GLN A 8 -5.87 -46.71 28.93
N SER A 9 -6.51 -47.87 29.09
CA SER A 9 -6.14 -49.10 28.37
C SER A 9 -6.69 -49.22 26.96
N SER A 10 -7.63 -48.36 26.56
CA SER A 10 -8.27 -48.34 25.24
C SER A 10 -8.05 -47.01 24.53
N ASP A 11 -8.01 -47.01 23.21
CA ASP A 11 -7.89 -45.78 22.40
C ASP A 11 -9.26 -45.19 22.05
N THR A 12 -10.09 -44.96 23.08
CA THR A 12 -11.42 -44.35 22.96
C THR A 12 -11.54 -43.30 24.04
N TRP A 13 -11.30 -42.05 23.66
CA TRP A 13 -11.19 -40.93 24.58
C TRP A 13 -12.50 -40.15 24.65
N GLY A 14 -13.12 -40.14 25.83
CA GLY A 14 -14.40 -39.48 26.06
C GLY A 14 -15.61 -40.22 25.50
N ASP A 15 -16.79 -39.68 25.81
CA ASP A 15 -18.09 -40.15 25.31
C ASP A 15 -18.99 -38.99 24.84
N GLY A 16 -18.42 -37.79 24.72
CA GLY A 16 -19.14 -36.56 24.36
C GLY A 16 -19.91 -35.94 25.52
N THR A 17 -19.80 -36.47 26.75
CA THR A 17 -20.44 -35.89 27.93
C THR A 17 -19.43 -35.23 28.88
N ASN A 18 -19.88 -34.18 29.57
CA ASN A 18 -19.06 -33.43 30.53
C ASN A 18 -18.76 -34.23 31.82
N SER A 19 -19.54 -35.28 32.09
CA SER A 19 -19.27 -36.21 33.18
C SER A 19 -18.03 -37.09 32.95
N ASN A 20 -17.62 -37.24 31.70
CA ASN A 20 -16.46 -38.03 31.34
C ASN A 20 -15.27 -37.09 31.14
N ALA A 21 -14.34 -37.13 32.08
CA ALA A 21 -13.16 -36.25 32.07
C ALA A 21 -12.32 -36.39 30.79
N ALA A 22 -12.32 -37.57 30.16
CA ALA A 22 -11.56 -37.79 28.93
C ALA A 22 -12.17 -37.06 27.72
N THR A 23 -13.44 -36.63 27.76
CA THR A 23 -14.07 -35.83 26.71
C THR A 23 -13.36 -34.49 26.56
N ALA A 24 -13.27 -33.69 27.63
CA ALA A 24 -12.54 -32.42 27.60
C ALA A 24 -11.06 -32.60 27.25
N GLY A 25 -10.45 -33.69 27.74
CA GLY A 25 -9.07 -34.03 27.39
C GLY A 25 -8.87 -34.33 25.90
N ALA A 26 -9.83 -35.01 25.26
CA ALA A 26 -9.81 -35.28 23.82
C ALA A 26 -9.99 -33.99 23.02
N ASP A 27 -10.94 -33.13 23.39
CA ASP A 27 -11.20 -31.85 22.72
C ASP A 27 -9.97 -30.92 22.81
N ALA A 28 -9.38 -30.78 24.00
CA ALA A 28 -8.17 -29.97 24.20
C ALA A 28 -6.95 -30.51 23.43
N ALA A 29 -6.85 -31.83 23.23
CA ALA A 29 -5.80 -32.44 22.42
C ALA A 29 -6.04 -32.21 20.93
N TYR A 30 -7.28 -32.37 20.47
CA TYR A 30 -7.71 -32.11 19.10
C TYR A 30 -7.48 -30.64 18.72
N GLY A 31 -7.96 -29.69 19.52
CA GLY A 31 -7.78 -28.26 19.26
C GLY A 31 -6.31 -27.83 19.23
N ALA A 32 -5.46 -28.39 20.11
CA ALA A 32 -4.03 -28.15 20.07
C ALA A 32 -3.36 -28.70 18.79
N GLN A 33 -3.80 -29.87 18.32
CA GLN A 33 -3.29 -30.47 17.09
C GLN A 33 -3.72 -29.69 15.84
N GLU A 34 -5.00 -29.36 15.71
CA GLU A 34 -5.51 -28.57 14.59
C GLU A 34 -4.86 -27.19 14.53
N THR A 35 -4.65 -26.55 15.69
CA THR A 35 -3.96 -25.26 15.73
C THR A 35 -2.50 -25.38 15.30
N TRP A 36 -1.80 -26.42 15.75
CA TRP A 36 -0.44 -26.69 15.30
C TRP A 36 -0.37 -26.85 13.77
N ASP A 37 -1.26 -27.67 13.21
CA ASP A 37 -1.29 -27.95 11.78
C ASP A 37 -1.72 -26.72 10.97
N PHE A 38 -2.66 -25.91 11.46
CA PHE A 38 -3.01 -24.62 10.88
C PHE A 38 -1.79 -23.71 10.74
N TYR A 39 -1.04 -23.48 11.83
CA TYR A 39 0.14 -22.61 11.79
C TYR A 39 1.24 -23.15 10.87
N LYS A 40 1.44 -24.47 10.88
CA LYS A 40 2.44 -25.14 10.05
C LYS A 40 2.09 -25.10 8.56
N ASN A 41 0.85 -25.42 8.21
CA ASN A 41 0.43 -25.57 6.81
C ASN A 41 0.06 -24.23 6.17
N THR A 42 -0.44 -23.28 6.95
CA THR A 42 -0.80 -21.95 6.47
C THR A 42 0.41 -21.02 6.41
N PHE A 43 1.27 -21.02 7.44
CA PHE A 43 2.35 -20.04 7.58
C PHE A 43 3.77 -20.62 7.56
N GLY A 44 3.92 -21.95 7.52
CA GLY A 44 5.22 -22.60 7.64
C GLY A 44 5.82 -22.52 9.05
N ARG A 45 5.03 -22.18 10.09
CA ARG A 45 5.50 -22.04 11.47
C ARG A 45 5.52 -23.39 12.17
N ASN A 46 6.66 -23.83 12.67
CA ASN A 46 6.82 -25.11 13.36
C ASN A 46 6.64 -24.96 14.88
N GLY A 47 5.39 -24.82 15.33
CA GLY A 47 5.03 -24.65 16.74
C GLY A 47 5.12 -23.22 17.27
N ILE A 48 4.76 -23.03 18.54
CA ILE A 48 4.62 -21.69 19.15
C ILE A 48 5.91 -20.89 19.10
N LYS A 49 7.07 -21.51 19.35
CA LYS A 49 8.41 -20.86 19.28
C LYS A 49 9.09 -21.00 17.92
N ASN A 50 8.43 -21.62 16.95
CA ASN A 50 8.99 -22.00 15.67
C ASN A 50 10.23 -22.94 15.78
N ASP A 51 10.28 -23.75 16.83
CA ASP A 51 11.40 -24.64 17.17
C ASP A 51 11.02 -26.14 17.13
N GLY A 52 9.78 -26.46 16.78
CA GLY A 52 9.26 -27.83 16.74
C GLY A 52 8.85 -28.41 18.08
N GLN A 53 8.78 -27.60 19.15
CA GLN A 53 8.36 -28.05 20.47
C GLN A 53 6.89 -27.73 20.75
N ALA A 54 6.12 -28.74 21.16
CA ALA A 54 4.71 -28.60 21.51
C ALA A 54 4.52 -28.06 22.95
N ALA A 55 3.46 -27.27 23.13
CA ALA A 55 2.90 -26.97 24.44
C ALA A 55 2.02 -28.12 24.93
N TYR A 56 1.68 -28.13 26.23
CA TYR A 56 0.71 -29.07 26.78
C TYR A 56 -0.59 -28.35 27.18
N SER A 57 -1.68 -29.11 27.26
CA SER A 57 -3.00 -28.63 27.68
C SER A 57 -3.37 -29.17 29.06
N ARG A 58 -4.08 -28.36 29.86
CA ARG A 58 -4.69 -28.78 31.14
C ARG A 58 -6.19 -28.54 31.07
N VAL A 59 -6.98 -29.53 31.43
CA VAL A 59 -8.45 -29.43 31.55
C VAL A 59 -8.87 -29.63 33.01
N HIS A 60 -10.13 -29.36 33.32
CA HIS A 60 -10.69 -29.44 34.68
C HIS A 60 -9.94 -28.55 35.68
N TYR A 61 -9.52 -27.37 35.23
CA TYR A 61 -8.82 -26.43 36.07
C TYR A 61 -9.77 -25.68 36.99
N GLY A 62 -9.45 -25.67 38.29
CA GLY A 62 -10.21 -24.93 39.29
C GLY A 62 -11.54 -25.59 39.64
N ASN A 63 -12.53 -24.78 40.02
CA ASN A 63 -13.89 -25.22 40.30
C ASN A 63 -14.85 -24.11 39.88
N ALA A 64 -15.82 -24.44 39.04
CA ALA A 64 -16.71 -23.51 38.36
C ALA A 64 -15.94 -22.38 37.64
N TYR A 65 -14.79 -22.72 37.06
CA TYR A 65 -13.89 -21.75 36.45
C TYR A 65 -14.34 -21.48 35.01
N ALA A 66 -15.04 -20.37 34.80
CA ALA A 66 -15.54 -19.94 33.50
C ALA A 66 -14.49 -19.15 32.72
N ASN A 67 -13.29 -19.73 32.53
CA ASN A 67 -12.25 -19.12 31.72
C ASN A 67 -11.24 -20.16 31.18
N ALA A 68 -10.59 -19.81 30.08
CA ALA A 68 -9.40 -20.48 29.55
C ALA A 68 -8.25 -19.47 29.51
N TYR A 69 -7.00 -19.96 29.48
CA TYR A 69 -5.84 -19.08 29.35
C TYR A 69 -4.57 -19.81 28.86
N TRP A 70 -3.74 -19.07 28.15
CA TRP A 70 -2.31 -19.32 27.96
C TRP A 70 -1.46 -18.80 29.13
N ASP A 71 -0.40 -19.53 29.48
CA ASP A 71 0.60 -19.08 30.45
C ASP A 71 2.03 -19.38 29.96
N ASP A 72 2.79 -18.32 29.68
CA ASP A 72 4.19 -18.39 29.22
C ASP A 72 5.11 -19.10 30.22
N SER A 73 4.82 -19.01 31.53
CA SER A 73 5.65 -19.58 32.59
C SER A 73 5.66 -21.11 32.55
N CYS A 74 4.48 -21.70 32.32
CA CYS A 74 4.34 -23.14 32.15
C CYS A 74 4.45 -23.59 30.68
N PHE A 75 4.39 -22.66 29.74
CA PHE A 75 4.28 -22.93 28.30
C PHE A 75 3.10 -23.86 28.00
N CYS A 76 1.92 -23.49 28.50
CA CYS A 76 0.76 -24.37 28.50
C CYS A 76 -0.58 -23.63 28.36
N MET A 77 -1.56 -24.32 27.77
CA MET A 77 -2.96 -23.89 27.72
C MET A 77 -3.74 -24.52 28.87
N THR A 78 -4.70 -23.79 29.43
CA THR A 78 -5.47 -24.24 30.59
C THR A 78 -6.94 -23.90 30.44
N TYR A 79 -7.79 -24.90 30.66
CA TYR A 79 -9.23 -24.83 30.45
C TYR A 79 -9.97 -25.15 31.75
N GLY A 80 -10.88 -24.28 32.16
CA GLY A 80 -11.86 -24.58 33.19
C GLY A 80 -13.11 -25.27 32.64
N ASP A 81 -13.98 -25.71 33.55
CA ASP A 81 -15.21 -26.44 33.23
C ASP A 81 -16.47 -25.54 33.15
N GLY A 82 -16.29 -24.22 33.07
CA GLY A 82 -17.41 -23.29 32.97
C GLY A 82 -18.13 -23.08 34.31
N SER A 83 -19.15 -22.21 34.28
CA SER A 83 -19.99 -21.96 35.45
C SER A 83 -20.69 -23.24 35.89
N GLY A 84 -20.56 -23.63 37.16
CA GLY A 84 -21.17 -24.86 37.67
C GLY A 84 -20.52 -26.17 37.17
N ASN A 85 -19.35 -26.10 36.53
CA ASN A 85 -18.67 -27.25 35.89
C ASN A 85 -19.53 -27.93 34.81
N SER A 86 -20.38 -27.16 34.12
CA SER A 86 -21.36 -27.69 33.18
C SER A 86 -20.88 -27.69 31.74
N ASP A 87 -19.82 -26.97 31.39
CA ASP A 87 -19.35 -26.84 30.00
C ASP A 87 -17.85 -26.49 29.92
N PRO A 88 -16.97 -27.48 29.67
CA PRO A 88 -15.54 -27.24 29.46
C PRO A 88 -15.24 -26.30 28.30
N LEU A 89 -14.36 -25.32 28.53
CA LEU A 89 -14.01 -24.30 27.53
C LEU A 89 -12.99 -24.83 26.51
N THR A 90 -13.25 -25.98 25.90
CA THR A 90 -12.33 -26.69 25.00
C THR A 90 -12.79 -26.63 23.54
N SER A 91 -13.60 -25.65 23.15
CA SER A 91 -13.98 -25.43 21.75
C SER A 91 -12.75 -25.11 20.89
N LEU A 92 -12.88 -25.37 19.59
CA LEU A 92 -11.75 -25.34 18.67
C LEU A 92 -11.18 -23.92 18.52
N ASP A 93 -12.05 -22.93 18.40
CA ASP A 93 -11.68 -21.52 18.34
C ASP A 93 -11.02 -21.02 19.64
N ILE A 94 -11.50 -21.45 20.82
CA ILE A 94 -10.87 -21.15 22.12
C ILE A 94 -9.50 -21.79 22.21
N ALA A 95 -9.35 -23.07 21.83
CA ALA A 95 -8.03 -23.70 21.81
C ALA A 95 -7.06 -22.98 20.85
N GLY A 96 -7.55 -22.58 19.67
CA GLY A 96 -6.81 -21.78 18.70
C GLY A 96 -6.42 -20.40 19.24
N HIS A 97 -7.34 -19.74 19.95
CA HIS A 97 -7.15 -18.46 20.61
C HIS A 97 -6.05 -18.55 21.68
N GLU A 98 -6.15 -19.50 22.61
CA GLU A 98 -5.16 -19.66 23.67
C GLU A 98 -3.76 -19.97 23.12
N MET A 99 -3.65 -20.86 22.15
CA MET A 99 -2.35 -21.17 21.54
C MET A 99 -1.76 -19.96 20.80
N SER A 100 -2.61 -19.09 20.26
CA SER A 100 -2.22 -17.88 19.53
C SER A 100 -1.67 -16.78 20.44
N HIS A 101 -2.08 -16.72 21.71
CA HIS A 101 -1.37 -15.89 22.71
C HIS A 101 0.10 -16.29 22.83
N GLY A 102 0.38 -17.59 22.86
CA GLY A 102 1.75 -18.11 22.85
C GLY A 102 2.52 -17.66 21.62
N VAL A 103 1.90 -17.66 20.43
CA VAL A 103 2.54 -17.18 19.19
C VAL A 103 2.81 -15.68 19.29
N THR A 104 1.88 -14.88 19.79
CA THR A 104 2.05 -13.44 20.03
C THR A 104 3.20 -13.18 21.00
N ALA A 105 3.28 -13.90 22.12
CA ALA A 105 4.35 -13.77 23.11
C ALA A 105 5.74 -14.09 22.54
N ASN A 106 5.83 -14.99 21.56
CA ASN A 106 7.07 -15.40 20.91
C ASN A 106 7.30 -14.70 19.54
N THR A 107 6.59 -13.60 19.28
CA THR A 107 6.74 -12.77 18.07
C THR A 107 6.74 -11.29 18.43
N ALA A 108 5.62 -10.57 18.25
CA ALA A 108 5.50 -9.15 18.55
C ALA A 108 5.60 -8.86 20.06
N GLY A 109 5.22 -9.81 20.91
CA GLY A 109 5.19 -9.65 22.37
C GLY A 109 4.24 -8.53 22.80
N LEU A 110 3.08 -8.40 22.17
CA LEU A 110 2.10 -7.33 22.44
C LEU A 110 1.76 -7.29 23.94
N ASN A 111 1.99 -6.14 24.58
CA ASN A 111 1.69 -5.97 25.99
C ASN A 111 0.19 -6.14 26.23
N TYR A 112 -0.19 -6.92 27.23
CA TYR A 112 -1.58 -7.24 27.56
C TYR A 112 -2.29 -6.11 28.34
N SER A 113 -2.26 -4.90 27.79
CA SER A 113 -2.87 -3.70 28.37
C SER A 113 -3.06 -2.62 27.30
N GLY A 114 -4.08 -1.78 27.43
CA GLY A 114 -4.33 -0.70 26.48
C GLY A 114 -4.57 -1.21 25.07
N GLU A 115 -4.22 -0.41 24.06
CA GLU A 115 -4.43 -0.78 22.65
C GLU A 115 -3.61 -2.00 22.22
N SER A 116 -2.39 -2.18 22.73
CA SER A 116 -1.60 -3.38 22.44
C SER A 116 -2.25 -4.63 23.02
N GLY A 117 -2.94 -4.51 24.15
CA GLY A 117 -3.68 -5.60 24.77
C GLY A 117 -4.90 -5.99 23.95
N GLY A 118 -5.67 -5.00 23.48
CA GLY A 118 -6.76 -5.24 22.53
C GLY A 118 -6.29 -5.90 21.24
N LEU A 119 -5.13 -5.50 20.71
CA LEU A 119 -4.52 -6.14 19.54
C LEU A 119 -4.02 -7.57 19.83
N ASN A 120 -3.57 -7.85 21.05
CA ASN A 120 -3.18 -9.19 21.48
C ASN A 120 -4.40 -10.12 21.47
N GLU A 121 -5.48 -9.70 22.13
CA GLU A 121 -6.79 -10.38 22.12
C GLU A 121 -7.34 -10.60 20.73
N ALA A 122 -7.39 -9.54 19.91
CA ALA A 122 -7.89 -9.66 18.55
C ALA A 122 -7.04 -10.59 17.68
N THR A 123 -5.73 -10.63 17.90
CA THR A 123 -4.84 -11.55 17.18
C THR A 123 -5.17 -13.00 17.52
N SER A 124 -5.49 -13.29 18.78
CA SER A 124 -5.92 -14.62 19.20
C SER A 124 -7.28 -14.99 18.61
N ASP A 125 -8.26 -14.08 18.60
CA ASP A 125 -9.55 -14.30 17.92
C ASP A 125 -9.38 -14.56 16.41
N ILE A 126 -8.57 -13.73 15.72
CA ILE A 126 -8.30 -13.85 14.28
C ILE A 126 -7.74 -15.23 13.92
N PHE A 127 -6.76 -15.71 14.69
CA PHE A 127 -6.17 -17.02 14.41
C PHE A 127 -7.01 -18.17 14.94
N GLY A 128 -7.76 -18.02 16.03
CA GLY A 128 -8.76 -18.99 16.48
C GLY A 128 -9.81 -19.26 15.41
N THR A 129 -10.39 -18.20 14.85
CA THR A 129 -11.26 -18.28 13.66
C THR A 129 -10.55 -18.94 12.48
N GLY A 130 -9.28 -18.59 12.24
CA GLY A 130 -8.47 -19.23 11.21
C GLY A 130 -8.34 -20.76 11.37
N VAL A 131 -8.18 -21.23 12.61
CA VAL A 131 -8.12 -22.66 12.96
C VAL A 131 -9.45 -23.35 12.68
N GLU A 132 -10.58 -22.74 13.05
CA GLU A 132 -11.91 -23.32 12.82
C GLU A 132 -12.22 -23.49 11.33
N PHE A 133 -11.92 -22.47 10.52
CA PHE A 133 -12.00 -22.57 9.06
C PHE A 133 -11.04 -23.60 8.47
N TYR A 134 -9.84 -23.75 9.05
CA TYR A 134 -8.84 -24.72 8.60
C TYR A 134 -9.26 -26.17 8.89
N ALA A 135 -9.73 -26.43 10.11
CA ALA A 135 -10.16 -27.77 10.51
C ALA A 135 -11.34 -28.26 9.68
N ASN A 136 -12.18 -27.33 9.18
CA ASN A 136 -13.33 -27.62 8.32
C ASN A 136 -14.21 -28.71 8.94
N ASN A 137 -14.42 -28.62 10.26
CA ASN A 137 -15.19 -29.57 11.03
C ASN A 137 -16.67 -29.39 10.69
N SER A 138 -17.36 -30.44 10.24
CA SER A 138 -18.78 -30.33 9.88
C SER A 138 -19.71 -30.08 11.07
N SER A 139 -19.28 -30.44 12.28
CA SER A 139 -20.02 -30.20 13.53
C SER A 139 -19.79 -28.78 14.08
N ASP A 140 -18.71 -28.16 13.63
CA ASP A 140 -18.28 -26.82 13.99
C ASP A 140 -17.70 -26.09 12.77
N PRO A 141 -18.57 -25.72 11.81
CA PRO A 141 -18.09 -25.14 10.55
C PRO A 141 -17.57 -23.73 10.78
N GLY A 142 -16.34 -23.47 10.32
CA GLY A 142 -15.68 -22.17 10.38
C GLY A 142 -16.60 -20.96 10.23
N ASP A 143 -16.61 -20.09 11.22
CA ASP A 143 -17.41 -18.88 11.26
C ASP A 143 -16.64 -17.72 11.93
N TYR A 144 -17.30 -16.56 12.14
CA TYR A 144 -16.69 -15.33 12.69
C TYR A 144 -17.31 -14.95 14.04
N LEU A 145 -17.89 -15.93 14.72
CA LEU A 145 -18.32 -15.91 16.10
C LEU A 145 -17.17 -16.47 16.95
N ILE A 146 -17.10 -16.06 18.22
CA ILE A 146 -16.11 -16.57 19.15
C ILE A 146 -16.84 -17.17 20.34
N GLY A 147 -16.56 -18.42 20.66
CA GLY A 147 -17.07 -19.17 21.80
C GLY A 147 -18.54 -19.55 21.70
N GLU A 148 -19.11 -19.67 20.51
CA GLU A 148 -20.51 -20.06 20.30
C GLU A 148 -20.81 -21.50 20.71
N LYS A 149 -19.81 -22.39 20.76
CA LYS A 149 -20.00 -23.79 21.24
C LYS A 149 -20.06 -23.97 22.74
N VAL A 150 -19.55 -23.03 23.53
CA VAL A 150 -19.39 -23.21 24.99
C VAL A 150 -20.45 -22.50 25.83
N ASP A 151 -21.41 -21.82 25.18
CA ASP A 151 -22.54 -21.08 25.79
C ASP A 151 -22.25 -20.44 27.16
N LEU A 152 -21.12 -19.72 27.25
CA LEU A 152 -20.64 -19.16 28.52
C LEU A 152 -21.62 -18.15 29.14
N ASN A 153 -22.42 -17.52 28.30
CA ASN A 153 -23.48 -16.58 28.70
C ASN A 153 -24.78 -17.29 29.12
N GLY A 154 -24.92 -18.60 28.89
CA GLY A 154 -26.09 -19.41 29.20
C GLY A 154 -27.36 -19.01 28.44
N ASN A 155 -27.19 -18.39 27.27
CA ASN A 155 -28.26 -17.79 26.48
C ASN A 155 -28.20 -18.16 24.99
N GLY A 156 -27.28 -19.06 24.60
CA GLY A 156 -27.04 -19.53 23.25
C GLY A 156 -26.36 -18.51 22.33
N THR A 157 -25.78 -17.45 22.88
CA THR A 157 -25.04 -16.44 22.11
C THR A 157 -23.52 -16.63 22.26
N PRO A 158 -22.73 -16.35 21.21
CA PRO A 158 -21.27 -16.32 21.32
C PRO A 158 -20.79 -15.28 22.33
N LEU A 159 -19.54 -15.42 22.73
CA LEU A 159 -18.83 -14.43 23.54
C LEU A 159 -18.58 -13.13 22.78
N ARG A 160 -18.12 -13.22 21.52
CA ARG A 160 -17.77 -12.07 20.69
C ARG A 160 -18.20 -12.28 19.25
N TYR A 161 -18.30 -11.16 18.52
CA TYR A 161 -18.69 -11.11 17.13
C TYR A 161 -17.63 -10.34 16.34
N MET A 162 -16.99 -10.96 15.35
CA MET A 162 -16.00 -10.22 14.55
C MET A 162 -16.67 -9.31 13.51
N ASP A 163 -17.88 -9.60 13.04
CA ASP A 163 -18.56 -8.78 12.01
C ASP A 163 -19.06 -7.43 12.53
N LYS A 164 -19.50 -7.40 13.79
CA LYS A 164 -19.99 -6.23 14.50
C LYS A 164 -19.84 -6.45 16.01
N PRO A 165 -18.65 -6.16 16.59
CA PRO A 165 -18.30 -6.43 17.98
C PRO A 165 -19.36 -5.99 19.00
N SER A 166 -19.99 -4.84 18.81
CA SER A 166 -20.98 -4.27 19.74
C SER A 166 -22.23 -5.13 19.95
N LYS A 167 -22.42 -6.20 19.17
CA LYS A 167 -23.47 -7.21 19.37
C LYS A 167 -23.33 -7.94 20.71
N ASP A 168 -22.13 -8.00 21.30
CA ASP A 168 -21.93 -8.53 22.66
C ASP A 168 -22.30 -7.54 23.78
N GLY A 169 -22.64 -6.30 23.42
CA GLY A 169 -23.06 -5.23 24.33
C GLY A 169 -21.93 -4.43 24.98
N ASN A 170 -20.65 -4.79 24.80
CA ASN A 170 -19.51 -4.17 25.48
C ASN A 170 -18.35 -3.80 24.55
N SER A 171 -18.08 -4.61 23.52
CA SER A 171 -16.97 -4.41 22.60
C SER A 171 -17.20 -3.21 21.67
N ALA A 172 -16.12 -2.52 21.34
CA ALA A 172 -16.16 -1.40 20.42
C ALA A 172 -16.14 -1.89 18.96
N ASP A 173 -17.01 -1.33 18.10
CA ASP A 173 -16.98 -1.61 16.65
C ASP A 173 -15.80 -0.91 15.95
N SER A 174 -15.26 0.16 16.53
CA SER A 174 -14.35 1.08 15.85
C SER A 174 -13.38 1.76 16.82
N TRP A 175 -12.25 2.21 16.30
CA TRP A 175 -11.24 2.90 17.08
C TRP A 175 -11.72 4.28 17.55
N SER A 176 -11.36 4.62 18.78
CA SER A 176 -11.52 5.95 19.37
C SER A 176 -10.33 6.23 20.28
N SER A 177 -10.10 7.50 20.61
CA SER A 177 -8.99 7.89 21.51
C SER A 177 -9.11 7.34 22.93
N SER A 178 -10.29 6.88 23.34
CA SER A 178 -10.53 6.23 24.63
C SER A 178 -10.52 4.71 24.58
N LEU A 179 -10.30 4.10 23.41
CA LEU A 179 -10.38 2.64 23.22
C LEU A 179 -9.47 1.89 24.19
N GLY A 180 -8.24 2.37 24.39
CA GLY A 180 -7.27 1.76 25.30
C GLY A 180 -7.65 1.80 26.79
N ASN A 181 -8.75 2.45 27.17
CA ASN A 181 -9.26 2.43 28.55
C ASN A 181 -10.22 1.27 28.81
N LEU A 182 -10.71 0.61 27.75
CA LEU A 182 -11.55 -0.57 27.88
C LEU A 182 -10.71 -1.77 28.32
N ASP A 183 -11.40 -2.76 28.87
CA ASP A 183 -10.83 -4.09 29.02
C ASP A 183 -10.36 -4.63 27.66
N VAL A 184 -9.27 -5.38 27.65
CA VAL A 184 -8.62 -5.83 26.42
C VAL A 184 -9.55 -6.63 25.53
N HIS A 185 -10.44 -7.46 26.12
CA HIS A 185 -11.40 -8.28 25.38
C HIS A 185 -12.51 -7.45 24.70
N TYR A 186 -12.72 -6.19 25.12
CA TYR A 186 -13.66 -5.26 24.48
C TYR A 186 -12.94 -4.31 23.51
N SER A 187 -11.71 -3.94 23.83
CA SER A 187 -10.84 -3.11 22.97
C SER A 187 -10.26 -3.88 21.78
N SER A 188 -10.43 -5.21 21.73
CA SER A 188 -10.10 -6.08 20.60
C SER A 188 -11.12 -5.97 19.46
N GLY A 189 -12.35 -5.57 19.78
CA GLY A 189 -13.46 -5.45 18.83
C GLY A 189 -13.09 -4.76 17.52
N PRO A 190 -12.45 -3.58 17.51
CA PRO A 190 -12.11 -2.92 16.26
C PRO A 190 -11.17 -3.73 15.37
N ALA A 191 -10.19 -4.45 15.92
CA ALA A 191 -9.28 -5.29 15.14
C ALA A 191 -9.97 -6.58 14.64
N ASN A 192 -10.86 -7.17 15.42
CA ASN A 192 -11.74 -8.26 14.97
C ASN A 192 -12.59 -7.80 13.77
N HIS A 193 -13.19 -6.63 13.88
CA HIS A 193 -13.99 -6.00 12.83
C HIS A 193 -13.17 -5.67 11.59
N MET A 194 -11.98 -5.10 11.75
CA MET A 194 -11.07 -4.85 10.64
C MET A 194 -10.71 -6.15 9.92
N PHE A 195 -10.45 -7.24 10.64
CA PHE A 195 -10.12 -8.52 10.01
C PHE A 195 -11.30 -9.12 9.24
N TYR A 196 -12.52 -9.03 9.78
CA TYR A 196 -13.73 -9.41 9.05
C TYR A 196 -13.88 -8.56 7.76
N LEU A 197 -13.78 -7.24 7.87
CA LEU A 197 -13.87 -6.33 6.71
C LEU A 197 -12.80 -6.64 5.65
N LEU A 198 -11.57 -6.90 6.08
CA LEU A 198 -10.46 -7.25 5.18
C LEU A 198 -10.71 -8.60 4.50
N SER A 199 -11.22 -9.59 5.22
CA SER A 199 -11.45 -10.94 4.69
C SER A 199 -12.68 -10.99 3.78
N GLU A 200 -13.80 -10.47 4.24
CA GLU A 200 -15.12 -10.74 3.70
C GLU A 200 -15.78 -9.55 3.00
N GLY A 201 -15.35 -8.33 3.35
CA GLY A 201 -15.94 -7.06 2.92
C GLY A 201 -17.06 -6.57 3.83
N SER A 202 -17.46 -5.31 3.64
CA SER A 202 -18.58 -4.69 4.37
C SER A 202 -19.93 -5.13 3.80
N GLY A 203 -20.98 -5.05 4.63
CA GLY A 203 -22.36 -5.34 4.26
C GLY A 203 -22.80 -6.75 4.64
N THR A 204 -23.92 -7.18 4.04
CA THR A 204 -24.53 -8.48 4.35
C THR A 204 -23.82 -9.63 3.61
N LYS A 205 -23.44 -10.67 4.34
CA LYS A 205 -22.88 -11.90 3.77
C LYS A 205 -23.30 -13.11 4.58
N THR A 206 -23.53 -14.24 3.91
CA THR A 206 -23.79 -15.52 4.58
C THR A 206 -22.60 -16.45 4.33
N ILE A 207 -22.00 -16.96 5.41
CA ILE A 207 -20.86 -17.87 5.38
C ILE A 207 -21.22 -19.06 6.26
N ASN A 208 -21.13 -20.27 5.73
CA ASN A 208 -21.40 -21.52 6.45
C ASN A 208 -22.72 -21.55 7.23
N GLY A 209 -23.74 -20.84 6.76
CA GLY A 209 -25.07 -20.77 7.38
C GLY A 209 -25.25 -19.61 8.37
N VAL A 210 -24.19 -18.91 8.76
CA VAL A 210 -24.25 -17.70 9.60
C VAL A 210 -24.38 -16.47 8.71
N THR A 211 -25.33 -15.59 9.04
CA THR A 211 -25.53 -14.33 8.31
C THR A 211 -24.96 -13.17 9.10
N TYR A 212 -24.03 -12.47 8.46
CA TYR A 212 -23.32 -11.30 8.98
C TYR A 212 -23.85 -10.03 8.32
N ASN A 213 -23.69 -8.91 9.02
CA ASN A 213 -23.93 -7.57 8.46
C ASN A 213 -22.95 -6.58 9.09
N SER A 214 -21.84 -6.35 8.39
CA SER A 214 -20.69 -5.59 8.90
C SER A 214 -20.66 -4.17 8.31
N PRO A 215 -21.07 -3.13 9.05
CA PRO A 215 -21.03 -1.74 8.58
C PRO A 215 -19.63 -1.13 8.76
N THR A 216 -19.27 -0.15 7.95
CA THR A 216 -18.11 0.72 8.23
C THR A 216 -18.53 1.97 9.00
N THR A 217 -17.61 2.53 9.78
CA THR A 217 -17.85 3.72 10.62
C THR A 217 -18.28 4.92 9.80
N ASP A 218 -17.69 5.08 8.62
CA ASP A 218 -17.88 6.22 7.71
C ASP A 218 -18.86 5.93 6.56
N GLY A 219 -19.40 4.70 6.50
CA GLY A 219 -20.32 4.26 5.46
C GLY A 219 -19.68 4.01 4.10
N VAL A 220 -18.35 4.09 3.97
CA VAL A 220 -17.64 3.74 2.74
C VAL A 220 -17.50 2.23 2.65
N ALA A 221 -17.93 1.64 1.53
CA ALA A 221 -17.89 0.20 1.35
C ALA A 221 -16.45 -0.33 1.26
N VAL A 222 -16.17 -1.45 1.93
CA VAL A 222 -14.90 -2.19 1.88
C VAL A 222 -15.10 -3.47 1.09
N THR A 223 -14.23 -3.70 0.10
CA THR A 223 -14.17 -4.97 -0.64
C THR A 223 -13.16 -5.90 0.03
N GLY A 224 -13.59 -7.10 0.43
CA GLY A 224 -12.72 -8.10 1.04
C GLY A 224 -11.77 -8.75 0.04
N ILE A 225 -10.59 -9.17 0.52
CA ILE A 225 -9.53 -9.83 -0.28
C ILE A 225 -9.50 -11.35 -0.09
N GLY A 226 -10.43 -11.90 0.69
CA GLY A 226 -10.45 -13.31 1.08
C GLY A 226 -9.60 -13.57 2.32
N ARG A 227 -10.08 -14.52 3.14
CA ARG A 227 -9.51 -14.88 4.43
C ARG A 227 -8.06 -15.36 4.34
N ASP A 228 -7.70 -16.17 3.35
CA ASP A 228 -6.33 -16.68 3.20
C ASP A 228 -5.32 -15.53 3.07
N ALA A 229 -5.62 -14.54 2.24
CA ALA A 229 -4.76 -13.37 2.08
C ALA A 229 -4.73 -12.49 3.34
N ALA A 230 -5.89 -12.30 3.99
CA ALA A 230 -5.97 -11.55 5.24
C ALA A 230 -5.13 -12.19 6.36
N LEU A 231 -5.20 -13.52 6.50
CA LEU A 231 -4.39 -14.30 7.46
C LEU A 231 -2.89 -14.15 7.19
N GLN A 232 -2.45 -14.27 5.93
CA GLN A 232 -1.04 -14.08 5.57
C GLN A 232 -0.53 -12.68 5.93
N ILE A 233 -1.33 -11.65 5.65
CA ILE A 233 -1.00 -10.26 5.97
C ILE A 233 -0.90 -10.07 7.48
N TRP A 234 -1.89 -10.52 8.25
CA TRP A 234 -1.90 -10.35 9.70
C TRP A 234 -0.75 -11.11 10.37
N TYR A 235 -0.49 -12.35 9.97
CA TYR A 235 0.64 -13.13 10.47
C TYR A 235 1.99 -12.48 10.16
N LYS A 236 2.19 -11.98 8.94
CA LYS A 236 3.43 -11.26 8.58
C LYS A 236 3.54 -9.94 9.35
N ALA A 237 2.44 -9.22 9.55
CA ALA A 237 2.41 -7.99 10.36
C ALA A 237 2.87 -8.29 11.79
N LEU A 238 2.26 -9.28 12.44
CA LEU A 238 2.60 -9.73 13.79
C LEU A 238 4.08 -10.14 13.90
N THR A 239 4.55 -10.97 12.99
CA THR A 239 5.87 -11.61 13.12
C THR A 239 7.05 -10.74 12.67
N SER A 240 6.80 -9.72 11.85
CA SER A 240 7.88 -8.94 11.22
C SER A 240 7.84 -7.44 11.50
N TYR A 241 6.67 -6.87 11.83
CA TYR A 241 6.50 -5.41 11.85
C TYR A 241 5.85 -4.86 13.13
N MET A 242 5.14 -5.69 13.90
CA MET A 242 4.62 -5.30 15.21
C MET A 242 5.67 -5.45 16.31
N THR A 243 5.48 -4.71 17.40
CA THR A 243 6.33 -4.69 18.59
C THR A 243 5.44 -4.70 19.83
N SER A 244 6.02 -4.84 21.02
CA SER A 244 5.25 -4.99 22.26
C SER A 244 4.33 -3.80 22.58
N SER A 245 4.68 -2.60 22.11
CA SER A 245 3.89 -1.37 22.32
C SER A 245 3.08 -0.94 21.09
N THR A 246 2.88 -1.82 20.11
CA THR A 246 2.09 -1.48 18.92
C THR A 246 0.66 -1.10 19.32
N ASN A 247 0.22 0.08 18.89
CA ASN A 247 -1.15 0.57 19.00
C ASN A 247 -1.89 0.40 17.65
N TYR A 248 -3.17 0.80 17.53
CA TYR A 248 -3.95 0.59 16.31
C TYR A 248 -3.37 1.29 15.07
N ALA A 249 -2.85 2.52 15.23
CA ALA A 249 -2.16 3.22 14.13
C ALA A 249 -0.87 2.48 13.69
N GLY A 250 -0.13 1.94 14.67
CA GLY A 250 1.02 1.07 14.43
C GLY A 250 0.64 -0.24 13.76
N ALA A 251 -0.48 -0.86 14.15
CA ALA A 251 -0.99 -2.08 13.55
C ALA A 251 -1.39 -1.87 12.09
N ARG A 252 -2.03 -0.73 11.76
CA ARG A 252 -2.29 -0.34 10.36
C ARG A 252 -1.00 -0.24 9.56
N THR A 253 0.02 0.43 10.11
CA THR A 253 1.31 0.59 9.45
C THR A 253 2.00 -0.77 9.24
N ALA A 254 1.98 -1.64 10.25
CA ALA A 254 2.53 -2.99 10.18
C ALA A 254 1.82 -3.86 9.12
N ALA A 255 0.49 -3.81 9.06
CA ALA A 255 -0.30 -4.53 8.08
C ALA A 255 -0.08 -4.01 6.65
N LEU A 256 0.05 -2.70 6.44
CA LEU A 256 0.39 -2.12 5.14
C LEU A 256 1.79 -2.54 4.69
N ASN A 257 2.77 -2.54 5.59
CA ASN A 257 4.12 -3.05 5.30
C ASN A 257 4.11 -4.54 4.95
N ALA A 258 3.31 -5.34 5.67
CA ALA A 258 3.11 -6.76 5.37
C ALA A 258 2.47 -6.99 4.00
N ALA A 259 1.40 -6.26 3.68
CA ALA A 259 0.75 -6.33 2.38
C ALA A 259 1.67 -5.88 1.24
N SER A 260 2.46 -4.82 1.46
CA SER A 260 3.46 -4.36 0.50
C SER A 260 4.54 -5.41 0.25
N ALA A 261 5.02 -6.07 1.31
CA ALA A 261 6.04 -7.10 1.17
C ALA A 261 5.53 -8.40 0.52
N LEU A 262 4.24 -8.73 0.68
CA LEU A 262 3.63 -9.93 0.09
C LEU A 262 3.12 -9.71 -1.33
N TYR A 263 2.55 -8.53 -1.61
CA TYR A 263 1.76 -8.25 -2.81
C TYR A 263 2.18 -6.95 -3.54
N GLY A 264 2.98 -6.09 -2.92
CA GLY A 264 3.40 -4.78 -3.46
C GLY A 264 2.56 -3.60 -2.95
N ALA A 265 3.17 -2.42 -2.79
CA ALA A 265 2.54 -1.21 -2.25
C ALA A 265 1.37 -0.65 -3.10
N ASN A 266 1.26 -1.08 -4.36
CA ASN A 266 0.20 -0.66 -5.28
C ASN A 266 -0.85 -1.77 -5.52
N SER A 267 -0.84 -2.83 -4.72
CA SER A 267 -1.74 -3.97 -4.87
C SER A 267 -3.15 -3.68 -4.33
N ALA A 268 -4.12 -4.48 -4.78
CA ALA A 268 -5.47 -4.47 -4.21
C ALA A 268 -5.45 -4.85 -2.72
N GLN A 269 -4.54 -5.75 -2.30
CA GLN A 269 -4.35 -6.15 -0.91
C GLN A 269 -3.86 -5.00 -0.04
N TYR A 270 -2.86 -4.24 -0.51
CA TYR A 270 -2.38 -3.05 0.21
C TYR A 270 -3.49 -2.02 0.39
N ALA A 271 -4.25 -1.74 -0.69
CA ALA A 271 -5.39 -0.83 -0.61
C ALA A 271 -6.49 -1.36 0.32
N ALA A 272 -6.82 -2.65 0.24
CA ALA A 272 -7.84 -3.27 1.08
C ALA A 272 -7.48 -3.24 2.57
N VAL A 273 -6.21 -3.45 2.94
CA VAL A 273 -5.73 -3.24 4.31
C VAL A 273 -6.01 -1.80 4.75
N GLY A 274 -5.58 -0.82 3.96
CA GLY A 274 -5.84 0.59 4.27
C GLY A 274 -7.33 0.89 4.44
N ASN A 275 -8.17 0.31 3.58
CA ASN A 275 -9.63 0.50 3.58
C ASN A 275 -10.34 -0.21 4.75
N ALA A 276 -9.92 -1.40 5.13
CA ALA A 276 -10.47 -2.12 6.28
C ALA A 276 -10.14 -1.39 7.60
N PHE A 277 -8.91 -0.88 7.74
CA PHE A 277 -8.54 -0.03 8.87
C PHE A 277 -9.29 1.31 8.86
N ALA A 278 -9.48 1.94 7.71
CA ALA A 278 -10.30 3.16 7.62
C ALA A 278 -11.77 2.89 8.03
N GLY A 279 -12.32 1.74 7.64
CA GLY A 279 -13.67 1.30 8.02
C GLY A 279 -13.88 1.18 9.54
N ILE A 280 -12.82 0.96 10.32
CA ILE A 280 -12.84 0.97 11.79
C ILE A 280 -12.27 2.27 12.39
N ASN A 281 -12.25 3.37 11.62
CA ASN A 281 -11.77 4.68 12.04
C ASN A 281 -10.26 4.74 12.37
N VAL A 282 -9.42 3.99 11.66
CA VAL A 282 -7.95 4.05 11.77
C VAL A 282 -7.35 4.49 10.43
N GLY A 283 -7.00 5.77 10.34
CA GLY A 283 -6.42 6.36 9.12
C GLY A 283 -7.44 6.50 7.98
N SER A 284 -6.94 6.87 6.80
CA SER A 284 -7.76 7.12 5.60
C SER A 284 -7.86 5.91 4.67
N HIS A 285 -8.91 5.91 3.86
CA HIS A 285 -9.06 4.99 2.73
C HIS A 285 -7.93 5.16 1.70
N ILE A 286 -7.57 4.05 1.05
CA ILE A 286 -6.58 3.97 -0.02
C ILE A 286 -7.28 3.51 -1.30
N THR A 287 -7.19 4.33 -2.35
CA THR A 287 -7.68 3.98 -3.68
C THR A 287 -6.55 3.34 -4.48
N PRO A 288 -6.67 2.08 -4.94
CA PRO A 288 -5.65 1.47 -5.77
C PRO A 288 -5.60 2.17 -7.15
N PRO A 289 -4.42 2.25 -7.81
CA PRO A 289 -4.32 2.72 -9.19
C PRO A 289 -5.17 1.84 -10.12
N SER A 290 -5.92 2.44 -11.05
CA SER A 290 -6.73 1.67 -11.99
C SER A 290 -5.84 0.83 -12.93
N ASN A 291 -6.04 -0.48 -12.88
CA ASN A 291 -5.58 -1.53 -13.81
C ASN A 291 -4.13 -2.02 -13.75
N GLY A 292 -3.29 -1.49 -12.86
CA GLY A 292 -1.97 -2.06 -12.55
C GLY A 292 -0.91 -2.06 -13.67
N VAL A 293 -1.29 -2.01 -14.95
CA VAL A 293 -0.39 -1.85 -16.10
C VAL A 293 -0.46 -0.42 -16.60
N THR A 294 0.63 0.32 -16.47
CA THR A 294 0.76 1.67 -16.99
C THR A 294 1.59 1.64 -18.27
N VAL A 295 1.07 2.21 -19.35
CA VAL A 295 1.82 2.44 -20.59
C VAL A 295 2.05 3.95 -20.69
N THR A 296 3.30 4.38 -20.60
CA THR A 296 3.66 5.77 -20.73
C THR A 296 3.45 6.19 -22.18
N ASN A 297 2.63 7.21 -22.40
CA ASN A 297 2.43 7.76 -23.73
C ASN A 297 3.73 8.46 -24.18
N PRO A 298 4.36 8.05 -25.31
CA PRO A 298 5.61 8.66 -25.77
C PRO A 298 5.40 10.07 -26.36
N GLY A 299 4.16 10.56 -26.39
CA GLY A 299 3.80 11.78 -27.11
C GLY A 299 3.79 11.58 -28.62
N SER A 300 3.39 12.62 -29.35
CA SER A 300 3.34 12.59 -30.81
C SER A 300 4.73 12.38 -31.42
N GLN A 301 4.83 11.43 -32.34
CA GLN A 301 6.07 11.06 -33.01
C GLN A 301 6.14 11.64 -34.43
N SER A 302 7.36 11.91 -34.90
CA SER A 302 7.62 12.36 -36.27
C SER A 302 8.81 11.62 -36.87
N SER A 303 8.73 11.30 -38.17
CA SER A 303 9.78 10.60 -38.90
C SER A 303 9.76 10.97 -40.39
N THR A 304 10.76 10.52 -41.14
CA THR A 304 10.87 10.76 -42.58
C THR A 304 10.90 9.44 -43.33
N VAL A 305 10.20 9.39 -44.48
CA VAL A 305 10.22 8.22 -45.37
C VAL A 305 11.66 7.80 -45.66
N GLY A 306 11.96 6.51 -45.53
CA GLY A 306 13.26 5.92 -45.83
C GLY A 306 14.32 6.07 -44.73
N THR A 307 14.00 6.66 -43.58
CA THR A 307 14.93 6.79 -42.44
C THR A 307 14.59 5.79 -41.34
N ALA A 308 15.58 5.04 -40.85
CA ALA A 308 15.35 4.06 -39.79
C ALA A 308 14.90 4.72 -38.47
N VAL A 309 14.00 4.06 -37.76
CA VAL A 309 13.39 4.49 -36.49
C VAL A 309 13.63 3.43 -35.43
N SER A 310 13.85 3.88 -34.19
CA SER A 310 13.82 3.06 -32.98
C SER A 310 13.21 3.86 -31.82
N LEU A 311 12.08 3.39 -31.29
CA LEU A 311 11.36 3.99 -30.14
C LEU A 311 11.10 2.92 -29.09
N GLN A 312 11.58 3.12 -27.87
CA GLN A 312 11.30 2.25 -26.74
C GLN A 312 9.96 2.64 -26.11
N VAL A 313 9.00 1.71 -26.05
CA VAL A 313 7.78 1.90 -25.26
C VAL A 313 8.12 1.67 -23.79
N GLN A 314 7.79 2.66 -22.95
CA GLN A 314 7.91 2.55 -21.51
C GLN A 314 6.59 2.06 -20.93
N ALA A 315 6.65 0.99 -20.15
CA ALA A 315 5.51 0.46 -19.44
C ALA A 315 5.96 -0.19 -18.13
N SER A 316 5.08 -0.18 -17.15
CA SER A 316 5.24 -0.85 -15.87
C SER A 316 4.00 -1.69 -15.58
N SER A 317 4.17 -2.76 -14.81
CA SER A 317 3.04 -3.45 -14.17
C SER A 317 3.29 -3.54 -12.68
N THR A 318 2.22 -3.42 -11.90
CA THR A 318 2.20 -3.71 -10.47
C THR A 318 2.13 -5.20 -10.18
N ASN A 319 1.84 -6.03 -11.18
CA ASN A 319 1.85 -7.49 -11.08
C ASN A 319 3.24 -8.03 -11.47
N SER A 320 3.74 -9.01 -10.70
CA SER A 320 5.00 -9.67 -11.01
C SER A 320 4.90 -10.52 -12.28
N GLY A 321 5.90 -10.44 -13.16
CA GLY A 321 6.00 -11.27 -14.37
C GLY A 321 6.48 -10.49 -15.59
N SER A 322 6.55 -11.19 -16.72
CA SER A 322 6.94 -10.58 -18.00
C SER A 322 5.79 -9.76 -18.60
N LEU A 323 6.14 -8.63 -19.21
CA LEU A 323 5.22 -7.85 -20.04
C LEU A 323 5.23 -8.36 -21.48
N THR A 324 4.08 -8.28 -22.13
CA THR A 324 3.90 -8.54 -23.55
C THR A 324 3.33 -7.32 -24.25
N TYR A 325 3.90 -6.97 -25.40
CA TYR A 325 3.62 -5.73 -26.11
C TYR A 325 2.93 -6.03 -27.45
N SER A 326 1.93 -5.23 -27.79
CA SER A 326 1.34 -5.22 -29.14
C SER A 326 1.05 -3.78 -29.56
N ALA A 327 1.03 -3.54 -30.86
CA ALA A 327 0.76 -2.23 -31.42
C ALA A 327 -0.17 -2.35 -32.64
N SER A 328 -1.01 -1.34 -32.81
CA SER A 328 -1.90 -1.19 -33.96
C SER A 328 -1.75 0.22 -34.54
N GLY A 329 -2.00 0.38 -35.84
CA GLY A 329 -1.93 1.69 -36.49
C GLY A 329 -0.52 2.28 -36.58
N LEU A 330 0.53 1.46 -36.58
CA LEU A 330 1.90 1.91 -36.85
C LEU A 330 2.06 2.34 -38.32
N PRO A 331 2.93 3.31 -38.64
CA PRO A 331 3.34 3.60 -40.01
C PRO A 331 3.83 2.36 -40.76
N THR A 332 3.49 2.26 -42.05
CA THR A 332 3.92 1.15 -42.91
C THR A 332 5.45 1.04 -42.89
N GLY A 333 5.97 -0.14 -42.53
CA GLY A 333 7.40 -0.41 -42.41
C GLY A 333 7.95 -0.36 -40.98
N LEU A 334 7.12 -0.05 -39.98
CA LEU A 334 7.44 -0.18 -38.55
C LEU A 334 6.73 -1.39 -37.93
N SER A 335 7.33 -1.96 -36.89
CA SER A 335 6.75 -3.04 -36.07
C SER A 335 7.19 -2.93 -34.62
N ILE A 336 6.45 -3.54 -33.69
CA ILE A 336 6.81 -3.62 -32.27
C ILE A 336 7.31 -5.02 -31.91
N ASN A 337 8.39 -5.10 -31.13
CA ASN A 337 8.84 -6.36 -30.54
C ASN A 337 7.96 -6.72 -29.32
N ALA A 338 7.32 -7.89 -29.36
CA ALA A 338 6.36 -8.31 -28.35
C ALA A 338 6.94 -8.56 -26.95
N SER A 339 8.27 -8.73 -26.83
CA SER A 339 8.95 -8.99 -25.56
C SER A 339 9.71 -7.78 -25.02
N THR A 340 10.18 -6.89 -25.90
CA THR A 340 11.01 -5.73 -25.49
C THR A 340 10.28 -4.39 -25.58
N GLY A 341 9.14 -4.32 -26.28
CA GLY A 341 8.41 -3.06 -26.46
C GLY A 341 9.07 -2.06 -27.42
N VAL A 342 10.16 -2.42 -28.10
CA VAL A 342 10.82 -1.56 -29.08
C VAL A 342 10.00 -1.52 -30.37
N ILE A 343 9.53 -0.33 -30.75
CA ILE A 343 9.02 -0.03 -32.09
C ILE A 343 10.21 0.31 -32.99
N SER A 344 10.42 -0.44 -34.07
CA SER A 344 11.53 -0.20 -35.00
C SER A 344 11.18 -0.53 -36.44
N GLY A 345 11.98 -0.01 -37.37
CA GLY A 345 11.84 -0.25 -38.81
C GLY A 345 12.18 0.98 -39.65
N THR A 346 11.75 0.99 -40.91
CA THR A 346 11.93 2.13 -41.82
C THR A 346 10.58 2.46 -42.45
N PRO A 347 9.98 3.63 -42.17
CA PRO A 347 8.68 3.98 -42.70
C PRO A 347 8.76 4.22 -44.21
N THR A 348 7.81 3.67 -44.97
CA THR A 348 7.84 3.70 -46.45
C THR A 348 6.82 4.65 -47.07
N THR A 349 5.86 5.14 -46.28
CA THR A 349 4.73 5.93 -46.78
C THR A 349 4.54 7.15 -45.90
N ALA A 350 4.47 8.33 -46.53
CA ALA A 350 4.18 9.57 -45.83
C ALA A 350 2.69 9.62 -45.43
N GLY A 351 2.41 10.21 -44.27
CA GLY A 351 1.05 10.30 -43.74
C GLY A 351 1.03 10.46 -42.22
N THR A 352 -0.15 10.71 -41.66
CA THR A 352 -0.38 10.73 -40.23
C THR A 352 -1.11 9.46 -39.82
N TYR A 353 -0.56 8.76 -38.84
CA TYR A 353 -1.05 7.48 -38.34
C TYR A 353 -1.53 7.66 -36.89
N SER A 354 -2.63 6.99 -36.54
CA SER A 354 -3.09 6.88 -35.15
C SER A 354 -2.59 5.55 -34.59
N THR A 355 -1.53 5.60 -33.80
CA THR A 355 -0.88 4.42 -33.23
C THR A 355 -1.40 4.17 -31.83
N ALA A 356 -1.75 2.92 -31.51
CA ALA A 356 -2.08 2.48 -30.17
C ALA A 356 -1.17 1.32 -29.76
N VAL A 357 -0.53 1.44 -28.61
CA VAL A 357 0.29 0.40 -27.99
C VAL A 357 -0.43 -0.16 -26.78
N THR A 358 -0.62 -1.47 -26.76
CA THR A 358 -1.23 -2.21 -25.66
C THR A 358 -0.18 -3.10 -25.01
N VAL A 359 -0.04 -2.99 -23.70
CA VAL A 359 0.84 -3.83 -22.89
C VAL A 359 -0.02 -4.72 -21.99
N LYS A 360 0.32 -6.00 -21.95
CA LYS A 360 -0.37 -7.02 -21.16
C LYS A 360 0.61 -7.69 -20.22
N ASP A 361 0.24 -7.84 -18.95
CA ASP A 361 1.04 -8.58 -17.99
C ASP A 361 0.67 -10.08 -17.91
N SER A 362 1.39 -10.80 -17.05
CA SER A 362 1.24 -12.25 -16.80
C SER A 362 -0.13 -12.65 -16.26
N THR A 363 -0.85 -11.73 -15.60
CA THR A 363 -2.19 -11.96 -15.03
C THR A 363 -3.30 -11.72 -16.05
N GLY A 364 -2.96 -11.06 -17.16
CA GLY A 364 -3.87 -10.70 -18.22
C GLY A 364 -4.42 -9.29 -18.15
N ALA A 365 -4.00 -8.49 -17.16
CA ALA A 365 -4.31 -7.07 -17.11
C ALA A 365 -3.63 -6.32 -18.26
N THR A 366 -4.26 -5.24 -18.73
CA THR A 366 -3.78 -4.48 -19.90
C THR A 366 -3.77 -2.98 -19.65
N GLY A 367 -2.72 -2.30 -20.10
CA GLY A 367 -2.66 -0.85 -20.27
C GLY A 367 -2.56 -0.49 -21.76
N THR A 368 -3.10 0.66 -22.17
CA THR A 368 -3.00 1.13 -23.55
C THR A 368 -2.69 2.61 -23.61
N ALA A 369 -1.76 2.99 -24.49
CA ALA A 369 -1.48 4.39 -24.82
C ALA A 369 -1.65 4.61 -26.33
N SER A 370 -2.34 5.68 -26.69
CA SER A 370 -2.57 6.08 -28.09
C SER A 370 -1.91 7.43 -28.38
N PHE A 371 -1.25 7.54 -29.52
CA PHE A 371 -0.54 8.75 -29.95
C PHE A 371 -0.50 8.87 -31.47
N SER A 372 -0.25 10.09 -31.95
CA SER A 372 -0.11 10.36 -33.37
C SER A 372 1.33 10.10 -33.85
N TRP A 373 1.49 9.56 -35.05
CA TRP A 373 2.79 9.42 -35.72
C TRP A 373 2.73 10.04 -37.10
N THR A 374 3.51 11.10 -37.34
CA THR A 374 3.59 11.76 -38.64
C THR A 374 4.84 11.32 -39.40
N VAL A 375 4.67 10.82 -40.62
CA VAL A 375 5.77 10.51 -41.54
C VAL A 375 5.76 11.55 -42.65
N SER A 376 6.83 12.34 -42.74
CA SER A 376 7.03 13.33 -43.80
C SER A 376 7.78 12.73 -45.00
N THR A 377 7.56 13.27 -46.19
CA THR A 377 8.34 12.91 -47.39
C THR A 377 9.80 13.30 -47.21
N SER A 378 10.73 12.51 -47.74
CA SER A 378 12.15 12.87 -47.75
C SER A 378 12.36 14.04 -48.71
N GLY A 379 12.34 15.27 -48.20
CA GLY A 379 12.77 16.44 -48.96
C GLY A 379 14.28 16.38 -49.18
N GLY A 380 14.70 16.19 -50.43
CA GLY A 380 16.09 16.33 -50.84
C GLY A 380 16.63 17.71 -50.48
N GLY A 381 17.89 17.75 -50.04
CA GLY A 381 18.55 18.96 -49.55
C GLY A 381 18.56 20.14 -50.53
N GLY A 382 18.37 21.33 -49.98
CA GLY A 382 18.56 22.62 -50.64
C GLY A 382 18.30 23.74 -49.62
N GLY A 383 19.35 24.44 -49.21
CA GLY A 383 19.34 25.39 -48.09
C GLY A 383 18.41 26.59 -48.28
N GLY A 384 17.76 26.97 -47.18
CA GLY A 384 17.00 28.21 -47.01
C GLY A 384 16.37 28.22 -45.62
N GLY A 385 16.80 29.15 -44.77
CA GLY A 385 16.40 29.22 -43.36
C GLY A 385 14.89 29.33 -43.19
N GLY A 386 14.30 28.33 -42.54
CA GLY A 386 12.94 28.37 -42.02
C GLY A 386 12.93 27.58 -40.72
N CYS A 387 12.97 28.27 -39.59
CA CYS A 387 12.87 27.63 -38.30
C CYS A 387 11.44 27.12 -38.12
N SER A 388 11.30 25.81 -37.93
CA SER A 388 10.02 25.22 -37.55
C SER A 388 9.79 25.42 -36.06
N SER A 389 8.50 25.55 -35.68
CA SER A 389 8.14 25.59 -34.27
C SER A 389 8.50 24.28 -33.58
N THR A 390 9.42 24.31 -32.61
CA THR A 390 9.92 23.09 -31.95
C THR A 390 10.32 23.39 -30.51
N GLN A 391 9.86 22.54 -29.59
CA GLN A 391 10.30 22.52 -28.19
C GLN A 391 11.69 21.90 -28.11
N LEU A 392 12.64 22.59 -27.47
CA LEU A 392 14.01 22.14 -27.33
C LEU A 392 14.31 21.48 -25.98
N LEU A 393 13.50 21.72 -24.94
CA LEU A 393 13.67 21.08 -23.63
C LEU A 393 13.12 19.65 -23.65
N ALA A 394 13.92 18.72 -23.12
CA ALA A 394 13.44 17.42 -22.67
C ALA A 394 12.67 17.56 -21.36
N ASN A 395 11.61 16.76 -21.21
CA ASN A 395 10.77 16.71 -20.01
C ASN A 395 10.36 18.11 -19.48
N PRO A 396 9.68 18.94 -20.31
CA PRO A 396 9.39 20.33 -19.99
C PRO A 396 8.55 20.55 -18.71
N GLY A 397 7.66 19.61 -18.38
CA GLY A 397 6.83 19.64 -17.18
C GLY A 397 7.26 18.64 -16.10
N PHE A 398 8.49 18.13 -16.15
CA PHE A 398 9.06 17.24 -15.11
C PHE A 398 8.37 15.88 -14.87
N GLU A 399 7.29 15.56 -15.59
CA GLU A 399 6.49 14.32 -15.47
C GLU A 399 7.26 13.00 -15.68
N SER A 400 8.50 13.07 -16.17
CA SER A 400 9.43 11.94 -16.26
C SER A 400 10.60 12.02 -15.25
N GLY A 401 10.37 12.62 -14.07
CA GLY A 401 11.38 12.82 -13.04
C GLY A 401 12.53 13.72 -13.51
N ASP A 402 13.75 13.38 -13.14
CA ASP A 402 14.97 14.11 -13.52
C ASP A 402 15.42 13.88 -14.99
N THR A 403 14.67 13.08 -15.77
CA THR A 403 15.08 12.73 -17.15
C THR A 403 15.34 13.96 -18.02
N GLY A 404 16.58 14.07 -18.51
CA GLY A 404 17.02 15.18 -19.36
C GLY A 404 17.41 16.45 -18.59
N TRP A 405 17.21 16.48 -17.28
CA TRP A 405 17.64 17.53 -16.37
C TRP A 405 18.82 17.06 -15.52
N THR A 406 19.58 18.02 -14.99
CA THR A 406 20.57 17.79 -13.94
C THR A 406 20.17 18.67 -12.77
N ASP A 407 19.84 18.06 -11.66
CA ASP A 407 19.23 18.73 -10.52
C ASP A 407 19.86 18.28 -9.18
N SER A 408 19.59 19.01 -8.09
CA SER A 408 20.06 18.70 -6.73
C SER A 408 19.09 17.84 -5.91
N GLY A 409 18.17 17.11 -6.57
CA GLY A 409 17.09 16.37 -5.91
C GLY A 409 15.82 17.22 -5.74
N VAL A 410 15.64 18.23 -6.59
CA VAL A 410 14.55 19.20 -6.53
C VAL A 410 13.35 18.80 -7.38
N ILE A 411 13.52 17.88 -8.33
CA ILE A 411 12.40 17.36 -9.10
C ILE A 411 11.65 16.31 -8.29
N ASN A 412 10.40 16.60 -7.92
CA ASN A 412 9.57 15.75 -7.06
C ASN A 412 8.07 15.91 -7.37
N ASN A 413 7.23 15.14 -6.67
CA ASN A 413 5.76 15.15 -6.80
C ASN A 413 5.07 15.39 -5.45
N ASP A 414 5.69 16.18 -4.57
CA ASP A 414 5.15 16.49 -3.26
C ASP A 414 3.90 17.37 -3.37
N THR A 415 2.85 17.01 -2.63
CA THR A 415 1.55 17.71 -2.71
C THR A 415 1.48 18.98 -1.87
N ARG A 416 2.52 19.27 -1.05
CA ARG A 416 2.63 20.53 -0.30
C ARG A 416 2.81 21.73 -1.22
N GLU A 417 3.58 21.54 -2.29
CA GLU A 417 3.78 22.52 -3.35
C GLU A 417 3.26 21.95 -4.69
N PRO A 418 1.94 22.00 -4.93
CA PRO A 418 1.32 21.27 -6.02
C PRO A 418 1.77 21.78 -7.39
N ALA A 419 1.88 20.83 -8.32
CA ALA A 419 2.14 21.14 -9.73
C ALA A 419 1.05 22.03 -10.33
N ARG A 420 1.47 22.91 -11.24
CA ARG A 420 0.55 23.71 -12.04
C ARG A 420 -0.19 22.82 -13.03
N SER A 421 0.53 21.90 -13.67
CA SER A 421 -0.01 20.89 -14.56
C SER A 421 0.66 19.54 -14.29
N GLY A 422 -0.04 18.43 -14.54
CA GLY A 422 0.52 17.11 -14.23
C GLY A 422 0.63 16.83 -12.72
N SER A 423 1.75 16.27 -12.28
CA SER A 423 1.98 15.85 -10.89
C SER A 423 3.39 16.11 -10.39
N TRP A 424 4.33 16.53 -11.26
CA TRP A 424 5.71 16.77 -10.89
C TRP A 424 6.06 18.25 -11.02
N THR A 425 6.93 18.73 -10.13
CA THR A 425 7.49 20.07 -10.16
C THR A 425 8.99 20.01 -9.97
N ALA A 426 9.68 21.11 -10.24
CA ALA A 426 10.97 21.37 -9.64
C ALA A 426 10.80 22.35 -8.48
N TRP A 427 10.92 21.86 -7.25
CA TRP A 427 10.84 22.63 -6.02
C TRP A 427 12.23 22.85 -5.46
N LEU A 428 12.73 24.09 -5.56
CA LEU A 428 14.01 24.51 -5.03
C LEU A 428 13.79 25.20 -3.68
N ASN A 429 14.70 24.97 -2.73
CA ASN A 429 14.70 25.53 -1.37
C ASN A 429 13.55 25.03 -0.47
N GLY A 430 13.14 25.79 0.54
CA GLY A 430 12.11 25.40 1.52
C GLY A 430 12.64 24.83 2.83
N TRP A 431 13.92 25.05 3.15
CA TRP A 431 14.59 24.37 4.26
C TRP A 431 14.49 25.11 5.60
N GLY A 432 14.26 26.42 5.60
CA GLY A 432 14.42 27.28 6.78
C GLY A 432 15.85 27.29 7.31
N SER A 433 16.83 27.05 6.43
CA SER A 433 18.26 27.05 6.74
C SER A 433 19.08 27.22 5.47
N ALA A 434 20.35 27.62 5.62
CA ALA A 434 21.18 27.98 4.49
C ALA A 434 21.36 26.80 3.53
N HIS A 435 20.77 26.92 2.33
CA HIS A 435 20.75 25.87 1.34
C HIS A 435 20.91 26.42 -0.07
N THR A 436 21.45 25.62 -0.99
CA THR A 436 21.57 25.99 -2.40
C THR A 436 21.14 24.83 -3.27
N ASP A 437 20.11 25.08 -4.05
CA ASP A 437 19.52 24.14 -4.99
C ASP A 437 19.78 24.55 -6.43
N THR A 438 19.92 23.57 -7.30
CA THR A 438 20.14 23.80 -8.73
C THR A 438 19.32 22.87 -9.59
N LEU A 439 18.86 23.41 -10.72
CA LEU A 439 18.22 22.66 -11.80
C LEU A 439 18.79 23.17 -13.13
N SER A 440 19.19 22.29 -14.04
CA SER A 440 19.75 22.71 -15.32
C SER A 440 19.56 21.72 -16.46
N GLN A 441 19.53 22.25 -17.69
CA GLN A 441 19.53 21.47 -18.92
C GLN A 441 20.29 22.21 -20.03
N SER A 442 21.10 21.49 -20.81
CA SER A 442 21.84 22.06 -21.93
C SER A 442 21.18 21.74 -23.26
N VAL A 443 20.91 22.76 -24.06
CA VAL A 443 20.16 22.65 -25.33
C VAL A 443 20.82 23.45 -26.44
N LYS A 444 20.78 22.93 -27.68
CA LYS A 444 21.28 23.63 -28.87
C LYS A 444 20.16 24.43 -29.51
N ILE A 445 20.29 25.76 -29.53
CA ILE A 445 19.38 26.63 -30.25
C ILE A 445 19.82 26.65 -31.72
N PRO A 446 18.99 26.26 -32.70
CA PRO A 446 19.37 26.29 -34.10
C PRO A 446 19.68 27.72 -34.56
N ALA A 447 20.62 27.86 -35.50
CA ALA A 447 21.03 29.16 -36.01
C ALA A 447 19.89 29.83 -36.79
N GLY A 448 19.75 31.15 -36.61
CA GLY A 448 18.74 31.94 -37.34
C GLY A 448 17.30 31.82 -36.82
N CYS A 449 17.06 31.10 -35.73
CA CYS A 449 15.72 30.97 -35.13
C CYS A 449 15.42 32.05 -34.11
N LYS A 450 14.14 32.43 -34.03
CA LYS A 450 13.63 33.04 -32.82
C LYS A 450 13.53 31.96 -31.76
N ALA A 451 13.94 32.23 -30.52
CA ALA A 451 13.90 31.28 -29.43
C ALA A 451 13.33 31.93 -28.17
N ILE A 452 12.24 31.38 -27.64
CA ILE A 452 11.57 31.91 -26.46
C ILE A 452 11.62 30.87 -25.34
N LEU A 453 12.27 31.22 -24.23
CA LEU A 453 12.16 30.49 -22.98
C LEU A 453 10.89 30.94 -22.26
N SER A 454 10.11 30.00 -21.74
CA SER A 454 9.08 30.27 -20.75
C SER A 454 9.09 29.24 -19.63
N PHE A 455 8.57 29.61 -18.48
CA PHE A 455 8.30 28.71 -17.35
C PHE A 455 7.28 29.36 -16.42
N TYR A 456 6.58 28.55 -15.64
CA TYR A 456 5.73 29.02 -14.56
C TYR A 456 6.49 28.97 -13.24
N LEU A 457 6.35 30.03 -12.44
CA LEU A 457 6.98 30.17 -11.14
C LEU A 457 5.92 30.47 -10.08
N HIS A 458 5.87 29.64 -9.05
CA HIS A 458 5.22 29.92 -7.77
C HIS A 458 6.30 30.18 -6.72
N VAL A 459 6.07 31.19 -5.88
CA VAL A 459 6.95 31.53 -4.76
C VAL A 459 6.09 31.59 -3.52
N ASP A 460 6.34 30.69 -2.57
CA ASP A 460 5.78 30.73 -1.22
C ASP A 460 6.89 31.08 -0.22
N THR A 461 6.57 31.78 0.86
CA THR A 461 7.58 32.20 1.82
C THR A 461 6.99 32.42 3.21
N ALA A 462 7.76 32.02 4.22
CA ALA A 462 7.51 32.36 5.61
C ALA A 462 8.03 33.78 5.96
N GLU A 463 8.74 34.43 5.05
CA GLU A 463 9.31 35.77 5.26
C GLU A 463 8.28 36.88 5.04
N SER A 464 8.55 38.04 5.65
CA SER A 464 7.69 39.22 5.50
C SER A 464 8.48 40.46 5.10
N GLY A 465 7.82 41.36 4.35
CA GLY A 465 8.41 42.60 3.86
C GLY A 465 8.91 42.50 2.42
N SER A 466 9.79 43.43 2.04
CA SER A 466 10.30 43.58 0.65
C SER A 466 11.80 43.32 0.51
N THR A 467 12.44 42.88 1.59
CA THR A 467 13.87 42.54 1.57
C THR A 467 14.06 41.18 0.92
N ALA A 468 14.98 41.13 -0.06
CA ALA A 468 15.30 39.91 -0.79
C ALA A 468 16.36 39.08 -0.02
N TYR A 469 15.91 38.19 0.87
CA TYR A 469 16.77 37.28 1.62
C TYR A 469 17.12 36.07 0.75
N ASP A 470 16.10 35.31 0.36
CA ASP A 470 16.25 34.14 -0.50
C ASP A 470 16.09 34.50 -1.97
N LYS A 471 16.80 33.81 -2.86
CA LYS A 471 16.85 34.16 -4.29
C LYS A 471 16.83 32.95 -5.21
N LEU A 472 15.99 33.02 -6.23
CA LEU A 472 16.05 32.17 -7.42
C LEU A 472 16.67 32.94 -8.58
N THR A 473 17.85 32.53 -9.03
CA THR A 473 18.51 33.11 -10.21
C THR A 473 18.36 32.21 -11.43
N VAL A 474 17.86 32.77 -12.53
CA VAL A 474 17.68 32.06 -13.81
C VAL A 474 18.70 32.54 -14.82
N THR A 475 19.45 31.61 -15.42
CA THR A 475 20.51 31.90 -16.37
C THR A 475 20.39 31.07 -17.65
N ALA A 476 20.93 31.61 -18.74
CA ALA A 476 21.10 30.94 -20.03
C ALA A 476 22.56 31.11 -20.46
N GLY A 477 23.39 30.08 -20.27
CA GLY A 477 24.83 30.18 -20.38
C GLY A 477 25.38 31.16 -19.34
N SER A 478 26.14 32.16 -19.78
CA SER A 478 26.67 33.22 -18.90
C SER A 478 25.71 34.38 -18.65
N LYS A 479 24.51 34.38 -19.27
CA LYS A 479 23.55 35.49 -19.18
C LYS A 479 22.55 35.24 -18.05
N THR A 480 22.47 36.14 -17.09
CA THR A 480 21.35 36.19 -16.13
C THR A 480 20.10 36.72 -16.82
N LEU A 481 19.02 35.95 -16.78
CA LEU A 481 17.72 36.31 -17.33
C LEU A 481 16.87 37.06 -16.32
N ALA A 482 16.80 36.55 -15.09
CA ALA A 482 16.12 37.18 -13.97
C ALA A 482 16.64 36.66 -12.63
N THR A 483 16.38 37.43 -11.59
CA THR A 483 16.48 36.99 -10.20
C THR A 483 15.14 37.28 -9.52
N TYR A 484 14.55 36.25 -8.93
CA TYR A 484 13.38 36.33 -8.06
C TYR A 484 13.82 36.15 -6.62
N SER A 485 12.95 36.51 -5.68
CA SER A 485 13.19 36.39 -4.24
C SER A 485 11.89 36.13 -3.50
N ASN A 486 11.99 35.85 -2.20
CA ASN A 486 10.88 35.85 -1.25
C ASN A 486 9.94 37.07 -1.40
N ALA A 487 10.46 38.26 -1.72
CA ALA A 487 9.65 39.45 -1.98
C ALA A 487 8.76 39.37 -3.25
N ASN A 488 8.88 38.29 -4.04
CA ASN A 488 8.04 38.00 -5.19
C ASN A 488 6.91 36.99 -4.90
N ALA A 489 6.73 36.60 -3.63
CA ALA A 489 5.66 35.71 -3.21
C ALA A 489 4.28 36.20 -3.65
N ALA A 490 3.50 35.30 -4.24
CA ALA A 490 2.17 35.57 -4.76
C ALA A 490 1.36 34.28 -4.83
N SER A 491 0.03 34.40 -4.82
CA SER A 491 -0.84 33.23 -4.92
C SER A 491 -0.71 32.55 -6.30
N GLY A 492 -0.36 31.27 -6.28
CA GLY A 492 -0.27 30.42 -7.46
C GLY A 492 0.87 30.78 -8.42
N TYR A 493 0.81 30.20 -9.61
CA TYR A 493 1.87 30.27 -10.61
C TYR A 493 1.76 31.49 -11.52
N SER A 494 2.92 32.09 -11.83
CA SER A 494 3.05 33.18 -12.78
C SER A 494 3.96 32.81 -13.96
N LEU A 495 3.50 33.04 -15.19
CA LEU A 495 4.27 32.79 -16.40
C LEU A 495 5.41 33.80 -16.53
N LYS A 496 6.62 33.31 -16.77
CA LYS A 496 7.83 34.09 -17.09
C LYS A 496 8.26 33.74 -18.51
N THR A 497 8.72 34.74 -19.26
CA THR A 497 9.11 34.58 -20.66
C THR A 497 10.34 35.42 -20.99
N PHE A 498 11.30 34.84 -21.71
CA PHE A 498 12.55 35.47 -22.10
C PHE A 498 12.90 35.18 -23.56
N ASP A 499 13.32 36.21 -24.29
CA ASP A 499 13.84 36.05 -25.65
C ASP A 499 15.32 35.66 -25.62
N LEU A 500 15.60 34.45 -26.12
CA LEU A 500 16.94 33.87 -26.22
C LEU A 500 17.46 33.83 -27.66
N SER A 501 16.80 34.52 -28.61
CA SER A 501 17.18 34.53 -30.03
C SER A 501 18.61 35.03 -30.26
N SER A 502 19.14 35.88 -29.36
CA SER A 502 20.56 36.30 -29.38
C SER A 502 21.56 35.17 -29.19
N LEU A 503 21.11 34.00 -28.71
CA LEU A 503 21.92 32.81 -28.48
C LEU A 503 21.73 31.76 -29.58
N ALA A 504 21.00 32.08 -30.65
CA ALA A 504 20.80 31.18 -31.78
C ALA A 504 22.14 30.73 -32.40
N GLY A 505 22.23 29.43 -32.68
CA GLY A 505 23.45 28.77 -33.17
C GLY A 505 24.36 28.23 -32.07
N GLN A 506 24.10 28.54 -30.79
CA GLN A 506 24.91 28.11 -29.65
C GLN A 506 24.25 26.94 -28.89
N THR A 507 25.08 26.19 -28.16
CA THR A 507 24.59 25.29 -27.09
C THR A 507 24.59 26.08 -25.79
N VAL A 508 23.43 26.14 -25.13
CA VAL A 508 23.18 26.99 -23.98
C VAL A 508 22.70 26.11 -22.82
N THR A 509 23.30 26.30 -21.65
CA THR A 509 22.80 25.71 -20.40
C THR A 509 21.77 26.63 -19.77
N LEU A 510 20.51 26.20 -19.74
CA LEU A 510 19.49 26.83 -18.92
C LEU A 510 19.67 26.35 -17.49
N LYS A 511 19.77 27.27 -16.53
CA LYS A 511 20.00 26.93 -15.12
C LYS A 511 19.20 27.82 -14.19
N PHE A 512 18.53 27.18 -13.25
CA PHE A 512 17.88 27.74 -12.08
C PHE A 512 18.78 27.49 -10.88
N THR A 513 18.97 28.50 -10.03
CA THR A 513 19.76 28.38 -8.80
C THR A 513 19.03 29.08 -7.69
N GLY A 514 18.50 28.28 -6.77
CA GLY A 514 17.87 28.75 -5.57
C GLY A 514 18.90 28.83 -4.44
N VAL A 515 18.94 29.96 -3.73
CA VAL A 515 19.80 30.18 -2.57
C VAL A 515 18.93 30.70 -1.45
N GLU A 516 18.94 29.98 -0.34
CA GLU A 516 18.20 30.30 0.87
C GLU A 516 19.20 30.64 1.99
N ASP A 517 18.85 31.59 2.83
CA ASP A 517 19.64 31.99 3.98
C ASP A 517 19.32 31.13 5.23
N ALA A 518 19.90 31.46 6.38
CA ALA A 518 19.86 30.61 7.56
C ALA A 518 18.58 30.72 8.41
N TYR A 519 17.53 31.42 7.95
CA TYR A 519 16.41 31.80 8.81
C TYR A 519 15.07 31.19 8.41
N LEU A 520 14.33 31.85 7.53
CA LEU A 520 12.94 31.52 7.22
C LEU A 520 12.87 30.95 5.82
N ALA A 521 11.93 30.03 5.61
CA ALA A 521 11.86 29.30 4.37
C ALA A 521 11.24 30.10 3.23
N THR A 522 11.78 29.91 2.03
CA THR A 522 11.18 30.34 0.77
C THR A 522 11.24 29.21 -0.24
N ASP A 523 10.08 28.88 -0.80
CA ASP A 523 9.87 27.82 -1.76
C ASP A 523 9.83 28.42 -3.18
N PHE A 524 10.72 27.96 -4.06
CA PHE A 524 10.74 28.34 -5.46
C PHE A 524 10.32 27.17 -6.33
N VAL A 525 9.06 27.17 -6.75
CA VAL A 525 8.45 26.05 -7.47
C VAL A 525 8.33 26.40 -8.95
N VAL A 526 9.07 25.67 -9.79
CA VAL A 526 9.12 25.83 -11.24
C VAL A 526 8.36 24.68 -11.90
N ASP A 527 7.52 25.03 -12.87
CA ASP A 527 6.73 24.06 -13.64
C ASP A 527 6.53 24.53 -15.10
N ASP A 528 6.10 23.63 -15.98
CA ASP A 528 5.70 23.88 -17.37
C ASP A 528 6.77 24.69 -18.14
N THR A 529 8.02 24.27 -18.07
CA THR A 529 9.13 24.93 -18.78
C THR A 529 9.02 24.73 -20.30
N ALA A 530 9.50 25.67 -21.09
CA ALA A 530 9.57 25.52 -22.53
C ALA A 530 10.69 26.38 -23.13
N LEU A 531 11.42 25.84 -24.10
CA LEU A 531 12.25 26.63 -25.01
C LEU A 531 11.79 26.34 -26.43
N THR A 532 10.96 27.24 -26.98
CA THR A 532 10.34 27.03 -28.29
C THR A 532 11.02 27.88 -29.35
N THR A 533 11.42 27.26 -30.46
CA THR A 533 11.92 27.96 -31.64
C THR A 533 10.77 28.37 -32.56
N SER A 534 10.97 29.38 -33.42
CA SER A 534 10.06 29.73 -34.52
C SER A 534 10.77 30.51 -35.62
#